data_AF-A0A922XFZ5-F1
#
_entry.id   AF-A0A922XFZ5-F1
#
_cell.length_a   1.000
_cell.length_b   1.000
_cell.length_c   1.000
_cell.angle_alpha   90.00
_cell.angle_beta   90.00
_cell.angle_gamma   90.00
#
_symmetry.space_group_name_H-M   'P 1'
#
loop_
_entity.id
_entity.type
_entity.pdbx_description
1 polymer ?
#
loop_
_entity_poly.entity_id
_entity_poly.type
_entity_poly.pdbx_seq_one_letter_code
_entity_poly.pdbx_strand_id
1 'polypeptide(L)'
;MELLQADYDKLEQASQSQEQVEAAVAEERRLAAAEREKARSEFELVERQLSESQAALAAAHFQAESIQDEAAKLETANDKLVEQVTALQAAHASEHESLSSRISAAEQEAANLRERLNSDDAEVSSLQSLLAEATAARDELQVAVEAAHGQIDALEQEAAASVPDLERQFEQFQTEVEAAETSRAAVLATLDATKAELATLRETTCPRADLDALQHKFGVTLSEVQKLKRENSELREAAIATPSSDSGPSPELIAIRQERDSLAARVAELESMPAPEQAPAVDDLGLRQQMEDLQHRFEMTLDDLRKANQVNHEIRGQLATAQSSGGSMVSVGGSDWASQRARLMAMLEDEECEGVSDAVRKKERATIENTIAATDRALAEKERELTDLRANGAAAVVLSGEQEDQRVRNAAVDADESIVAEREKLAKLQAEWESKLRAAELEVSLERAKLAREQAALKEKMFEFQKTDPQGILANDADGKPRRRWLAALGLGEEGEDAGNKLK
;
A
#
# COMPACT_ATOMS: atom_id res chain seq x y z
N MET A 1 7.74 -28.25 181.82
CA MET A 1 7.82 -29.42 180.94
C MET A 1 6.76 -29.33 179.86
N GLU A 2 5.46 -29.19 180.18
CA GLU A 2 4.40 -29.03 179.15
C GLU A 2 4.52 -27.76 178.29
N LEU A 3 4.97 -26.63 178.84
CA LEU A 3 5.23 -25.39 178.07
C LEU A 3 6.40 -25.51 177.07
N LEU A 4 7.43 -26.28 177.41
CA LEU A 4 8.60 -26.51 176.54
C LEU A 4 8.28 -27.49 175.41
N GLN A 5 7.37 -28.43 175.65
CA GLN A 5 6.87 -29.33 174.62
C GLN A 5 5.91 -28.61 173.66
N ALA A 6 5.05 -27.72 174.17
CA ALA A 6 4.23 -26.87 173.33
C ALA A 6 5.05 -25.87 172.49
N ASP A 7 6.16 -25.36 173.02
CA ASP A 7 7.07 -24.50 172.24
C ASP A 7 7.92 -25.29 171.24
N TYR A 8 8.29 -26.55 171.56
CA TYR A 8 8.94 -27.46 170.60
C TYR A 8 7.98 -27.88 169.49
N ASP A 9 6.75 -28.25 169.81
CA ASP A 9 5.71 -28.60 168.83
C ASP A 9 5.34 -27.38 167.96
N LYS A 10 5.35 -26.16 168.52
CA LYS A 10 5.21 -24.91 167.73
C LYS A 10 6.42 -24.66 166.84
N LEU A 11 7.64 -24.96 167.30
CA LEU A 11 8.85 -24.79 166.50
C LEU A 11 8.91 -25.84 165.38
N GLU A 12 8.46 -27.07 165.65
CA GLU A 12 8.33 -28.14 164.67
C GLU A 12 7.21 -27.86 163.68
N GLN A 13 6.07 -27.33 164.14
CA GLN A 13 5.00 -26.85 163.27
C GLN A 13 5.41 -25.61 162.47
N ALA A 14 6.23 -24.72 163.05
CA ALA A 14 6.83 -23.59 162.33
C ALA A 14 7.87 -24.06 161.32
N SER A 15 8.67 -25.08 161.64
CA SER A 15 9.63 -25.71 160.73
C SER A 15 8.92 -26.46 159.60
N GLN A 16 7.86 -27.21 159.89
CA GLN A 16 7.05 -27.91 158.90
C GLN A 16 6.26 -26.93 158.02
N SER A 17 5.73 -25.84 158.58
CA SER A 17 5.08 -24.78 157.80
C SER A 17 6.09 -23.98 156.98
N GLN A 18 7.31 -23.75 157.50
CA GLN A 18 8.41 -23.16 156.73
C GLN A 18 8.85 -24.10 155.61
N GLU A 19 9.00 -25.40 155.86
CA GLU A 19 9.35 -26.40 154.84
C GLU A 19 8.23 -26.55 153.80
N GLN A 20 6.96 -26.47 154.21
CA GLN A 20 5.81 -26.42 153.30
C GLN A 20 5.79 -25.14 152.47
N VAL A 21 6.12 -23.98 153.05
CA VAL A 21 6.23 -22.71 152.32
C VAL A 21 7.44 -22.73 151.38
N GLU A 22 8.58 -23.27 151.81
CA GLU A 22 9.77 -23.41 150.97
C GLU A 22 9.54 -24.41 149.83
N ALA A 23 8.83 -25.52 150.08
CA ALA A 23 8.41 -26.48 149.05
C ALA A 23 7.39 -25.87 148.08
N ALA A 24 6.40 -25.12 148.58
CA ALA A 24 5.43 -24.40 147.75
C ALA A 24 6.11 -23.31 146.91
N VAL A 25 7.04 -22.54 147.48
CA VAL A 25 7.85 -21.55 146.76
C VAL A 25 8.78 -22.23 145.76
N ALA A 26 9.35 -23.39 146.07
CA ALA A 26 10.15 -24.16 145.13
C ALA A 26 9.31 -24.72 143.96
N GLU A 27 8.09 -25.18 144.25
CA GLU A 27 7.13 -25.63 143.24
C GLU A 27 6.66 -24.47 142.36
N GLU A 28 6.28 -23.32 142.93
CA GLU A 28 5.96 -22.10 142.17
C GLU A 28 7.15 -21.63 141.33
N ARG A 29 8.38 -21.68 141.86
CA ARG A 29 9.58 -21.36 141.07
C ARG A 29 9.79 -22.35 139.92
N ARG A 30 9.50 -23.64 140.13
CA ARG A 30 9.59 -24.67 139.09
C ARG A 30 8.51 -24.46 138.02
N LEU A 31 7.28 -24.15 138.41
CA LEU A 31 6.18 -23.82 137.49
C LEU A 31 6.49 -22.53 136.71
N ALA A 32 6.93 -21.46 137.39
CA ALA A 32 7.32 -20.22 136.75
C ALA A 32 8.54 -20.40 135.82
N ALA A 33 9.49 -21.28 136.18
CA ALA A 33 10.61 -21.63 135.30
C ALA A 33 10.12 -22.40 134.06
N ALA A 34 9.21 -23.37 134.23
CA ALA A 34 8.61 -24.11 133.13
C ALA A 34 7.75 -23.22 132.21
N GLU A 35 7.00 -22.26 132.77
CA GLU A 35 6.25 -21.27 132.00
C GLU A 35 7.17 -20.32 131.23
N ARG A 36 8.29 -19.89 131.84
CA ARG A 36 9.31 -19.08 131.13
C ARG A 36 9.99 -19.88 130.04
N GLU A 37 10.30 -21.14 130.26
CA GLU A 37 10.88 -22.02 129.24
C GLU A 37 9.90 -22.27 128.09
N LYS A 38 8.62 -22.50 128.42
CA LYS A 38 7.54 -22.59 127.43
C LYS A 38 7.42 -21.29 126.62
N ALA A 39 7.34 -20.13 127.28
CA ALA A 39 7.26 -18.83 126.62
C ALA A 39 8.50 -18.54 125.75
N ARG A 40 9.71 -18.95 126.20
CA ARG A 40 10.94 -18.87 125.39
C ARG A 40 10.84 -19.75 124.15
N SER A 41 10.38 -21.00 124.28
CA SER A 41 10.22 -21.90 123.14
C SER A 41 9.17 -21.41 122.14
N GLU A 42 8.08 -20.81 122.62
CA GLU A 42 7.06 -20.17 121.79
C GLU A 42 7.59 -18.91 121.10
N PHE A 43 8.36 -18.08 121.82
CA PHE A 43 9.01 -16.91 121.24
C PHE A 43 10.02 -17.30 120.17
N GLU A 44 10.88 -18.30 120.41
CA GLU A 44 11.80 -18.83 119.41
C GLU A 44 11.07 -19.41 118.19
N LEU A 45 9.91 -20.05 118.40
CA LEU A 45 9.08 -20.54 117.29
C LEU A 45 8.54 -19.39 116.45
N VAL A 46 8.02 -18.34 117.08
CA VAL A 46 7.51 -17.14 116.40
C VAL A 46 8.65 -16.40 115.68
N GLU A 47 9.83 -16.32 116.29
CA GLU A 47 11.01 -15.71 115.67
C GLU A 47 11.46 -16.50 114.43
N ARG A 48 11.47 -17.84 114.49
CA ARG A 48 11.70 -18.69 113.32
C ARG A 48 10.64 -18.45 112.24
N GLN A 49 9.35 -18.47 112.58
CA GLN A 49 8.27 -18.20 111.62
C GLN A 49 8.36 -16.81 110.99
N LEU A 50 8.72 -15.79 111.78
CA LEU A 50 8.94 -14.44 111.28
C LEU A 50 10.12 -14.43 110.30
N SER A 51 11.25 -15.06 110.65
CA SER A 51 12.41 -15.16 109.77
C SER A 51 12.12 -15.93 108.47
N GLU A 52 11.34 -17.01 108.54
CA GLU A 52 10.89 -17.78 107.37
C GLU A 52 9.96 -16.95 106.48
N SER A 53 9.01 -16.23 107.07
CA SER A 53 8.10 -15.34 106.32
C SER A 53 8.84 -14.16 105.67
N GLN A 54 9.86 -13.59 106.35
CA GLN A 54 10.70 -12.53 105.80
C GLN A 54 11.57 -13.05 104.65
N ALA A 55 12.13 -14.26 104.78
CA ALA A 55 12.88 -14.91 103.72
C ALA A 55 11.98 -15.24 102.51
N ALA A 56 10.75 -15.72 102.75
CA ALA A 56 9.77 -15.97 101.69
C ALA A 56 9.34 -14.68 100.98
N LEU A 57 9.13 -13.58 101.72
CA LEU A 57 8.79 -12.28 101.15
C LEU A 57 9.95 -11.69 100.34
N ALA A 58 11.20 -11.82 100.81
CA ALA A 58 12.38 -11.43 100.06
C ALA A 58 12.55 -12.25 98.77
N ALA A 59 12.34 -13.56 98.83
CA ALA A 59 12.36 -14.43 97.65
C ALA A 59 11.25 -14.07 96.65
N ALA A 60 10.04 -13.76 97.13
CA ALA A 60 8.94 -13.32 96.29
C ALA A 60 9.23 -11.95 95.63
N HIS A 61 9.87 -11.01 96.34
CA HIS A 61 10.31 -9.74 95.75
C HIS A 61 11.35 -9.95 94.66
N PHE A 62 12.36 -10.79 94.89
CA PHE A 62 13.36 -11.10 93.87
C PHE A 62 12.71 -11.76 92.63
N GLN A 63 11.74 -12.65 92.84
CA GLN A 63 10.99 -13.25 91.74
C GLN A 63 10.14 -12.21 90.99
N ALA A 64 9.50 -11.26 91.70
CA ALA A 64 8.72 -10.19 91.09
C ALA A 64 9.62 -9.23 90.26
N GLU A 65 10.80 -8.87 90.77
CA GLU A 65 11.79 -8.08 90.02
C GLU A 65 12.27 -8.84 88.78
N SER A 66 12.57 -10.13 88.88
CA SER A 66 12.95 -10.96 87.74
C SER A 66 11.86 -11.02 86.66
N ILE A 67 10.59 -11.17 87.06
CA ILE A 67 9.45 -11.18 86.13
C ILE A 67 9.27 -9.79 85.49
N GLN A 68 9.46 -8.72 86.25
CA GLN A 68 9.37 -7.34 85.73
C GLN A 68 10.48 -7.06 84.70
N ASP A 69 11.70 -7.52 84.95
CA ASP A 69 12.82 -7.41 84.01
C ASP A 69 12.57 -8.23 82.73
N GLU A 70 12.01 -9.44 82.85
CA GLU A 70 11.61 -10.26 81.70
C GLU A 70 10.47 -9.62 80.90
N ALA A 71 9.47 -9.04 81.58
CA ALA A 71 8.38 -8.32 80.93
C ALA A 71 8.90 -7.10 80.16
N ALA A 72 9.80 -6.31 80.73
CA ALA A 72 10.43 -5.17 80.04
C ALA A 72 11.27 -5.62 78.82
N LYS A 73 11.99 -6.75 78.94
CA LYS A 73 12.71 -7.35 77.80
C LYS A 73 11.77 -7.79 76.70
N LEU A 74 10.63 -8.39 77.03
CA LEU A 74 9.62 -8.81 76.06
C LEU A 74 8.92 -7.61 75.40
N GLU A 75 8.64 -6.55 76.15
CA GLU A 75 8.06 -5.31 75.62
C GLU A 75 9.00 -4.67 74.58
N THR A 76 10.28 -4.49 74.94
CA THR A 76 11.28 -3.95 73.99
C THR A 76 11.52 -4.86 72.78
N ALA A 77 11.39 -6.18 72.92
CA ALA A 77 11.45 -7.11 71.80
C ALA A 77 10.21 -7.01 70.89
N ASN A 78 9.02 -6.81 71.48
CA ASN A 78 7.78 -6.62 70.74
C ASN A 78 7.79 -5.29 69.97
N ASP A 79 8.26 -4.21 70.59
CA ASP A 79 8.43 -2.91 69.91
C ASP A 79 9.36 -3.04 68.69
N LYS A 80 10.49 -3.75 68.83
CA LYS A 80 11.40 -4.03 67.71
C LYS A 80 10.74 -4.86 66.60
N LEU A 81 9.91 -5.84 66.95
CA LEU A 81 9.18 -6.63 65.96
C LEU A 81 8.13 -5.78 65.24
N VAL A 82 7.43 -4.88 65.94
CA VAL A 82 6.48 -3.93 65.34
C VAL A 82 7.21 -2.96 64.40
N GLU A 83 8.37 -2.43 64.78
CA GLU A 83 9.21 -1.61 63.90
C GLU A 83 9.66 -2.37 62.65
N GLN A 84 10.05 -3.64 62.79
CA GLN A 84 10.43 -4.47 61.64
C GLN A 84 9.25 -4.77 60.71
N VAL A 85 8.08 -5.09 61.26
CA VAL A 85 6.87 -5.36 60.47
C VAL A 85 6.43 -4.11 59.72
N THR A 86 6.43 -2.95 60.37
CA THR A 86 6.06 -1.68 59.72
C THR A 86 7.06 -1.27 58.65
N ALA A 87 8.36 -1.47 58.87
CA ALA A 87 9.39 -1.24 57.85
C ALA A 87 9.23 -2.17 56.63
N LEU A 88 8.97 -3.45 56.85
CA LEU A 88 8.71 -4.41 55.77
C LEU A 88 7.43 -4.08 54.99
N GLN A 89 6.37 -3.65 55.68
CA GLN A 89 5.13 -3.21 55.05
C GLN A 89 5.36 -1.96 54.18
N ALA A 90 6.14 -1.00 54.66
CA ALA A 90 6.49 0.19 53.88
C ALA A 90 7.36 -0.14 52.65
N ALA A 91 8.31 -1.09 52.79
CA ALA A 91 9.11 -1.58 51.67
C ALA A 91 8.25 -2.30 50.62
N HIS A 92 7.34 -3.18 51.04
CA HIS A 92 6.41 -3.84 50.11
C HIS A 92 5.47 -2.85 49.42
N ALA A 93 5.00 -1.81 50.12
CA ALA A 93 4.16 -0.78 49.51
C ALA A 93 4.92 -0.01 48.41
N SER A 94 6.18 0.36 48.64
CA SER A 94 6.99 1.08 47.66
C SER A 94 7.39 0.20 46.46
N GLU A 95 7.69 -1.08 46.69
CA GLU A 95 7.89 -2.06 45.60
C GLU A 95 6.63 -2.24 44.77
N HIS A 96 5.46 -2.33 45.40
CA HIS A 96 4.18 -2.45 44.70
C HIS A 96 3.86 -1.21 43.86
N GLU A 97 4.12 0.00 44.38
CA GLU A 97 3.97 1.25 43.63
C GLU A 97 4.95 1.34 42.45
N SER A 98 6.20 0.92 42.65
CA SER A 98 7.20 0.83 41.57
C SER A 98 6.81 -0.17 40.49
N LEU A 99 6.32 -1.37 40.86
CA LEU A 99 5.86 -2.36 39.88
C LEU A 99 4.59 -1.88 39.16
N SER A 100 3.66 -1.26 39.87
CA SER A 100 2.44 -0.68 39.28
C SER A 100 2.78 0.41 38.26
N SER A 101 3.70 1.32 38.58
CA SER A 101 4.16 2.35 37.62
C SER A 101 4.87 1.75 36.40
N ARG A 102 5.68 0.70 36.58
CA ARG A 102 6.33 -0.02 35.47
C ARG A 102 5.33 -0.75 34.58
N ILE A 103 4.30 -1.38 35.15
CA ILE A 103 3.23 -2.02 34.39
C ILE A 103 2.45 -0.98 33.58
N SER A 104 2.06 0.14 34.20
CA SER A 104 1.37 1.24 33.52
C SER A 104 2.19 1.82 32.36
N ALA A 105 3.50 2.01 32.54
CA ALA A 105 4.39 2.47 31.46
C ALA A 105 4.48 1.46 30.31
N ALA A 106 4.60 0.16 30.62
CA ALA A 106 4.62 -0.90 29.61
C ALA A 106 3.28 -1.02 28.86
N GLU A 107 2.15 -0.83 29.54
CA GLU A 107 0.81 -0.80 28.93
C GLU A 107 0.65 0.38 27.96
N GLN A 108 1.17 1.57 28.32
CA GLN A 108 1.19 2.73 27.43
C GLN A 108 2.08 2.50 26.20
N GLU A 109 3.27 1.93 26.39
CA GLU A 109 4.16 1.58 25.27
C GLU A 109 3.50 0.56 24.33
N ALA A 110 2.85 -0.47 24.87
CA ALA A 110 2.11 -1.45 24.09
C ALA A 110 0.91 -0.83 23.33
N ALA A 111 0.23 0.16 23.92
CA ALA A 111 -0.83 0.90 23.25
C ALA A 111 -0.29 1.72 22.06
N ASN A 112 0.83 2.43 22.25
CA ASN A 112 1.47 3.23 21.20
C ASN A 112 1.96 2.33 20.04
N LEU A 113 2.54 1.16 20.34
CA LEU A 113 2.97 0.22 19.31
C LEU A 113 1.78 -0.36 18.52
N ARG A 114 0.64 -0.61 19.17
CA ARG A 114 -0.59 -1.04 18.47
C ARG A 114 -1.15 0.05 17.56
N GLU A 115 -1.13 1.30 18.00
CA GLU A 115 -1.56 2.43 17.17
C GLU A 115 -0.67 2.57 15.93
N ARG A 116 0.66 2.43 16.11
CA ARG A 116 1.62 2.44 14.99
C ARG A 116 1.39 1.28 14.02
N LEU A 117 1.18 0.06 14.51
CA LEU A 117 0.85 -1.09 13.65
C LEU A 117 -0.44 -0.87 12.86
N ASN A 118 -1.48 -0.31 13.47
CA ASN A 118 -2.72 0.02 12.76
C ASN A 118 -2.51 1.10 11.68
N SER A 119 -1.63 2.08 11.93
CA SER A 119 -1.25 3.08 10.93
C SER A 119 -0.51 2.45 9.76
N ASP A 120 0.49 1.61 10.04
CA ASP A 120 1.28 0.90 9.03
C ASP A 120 0.37 -0.04 8.19
N ASP A 121 -0.59 -0.74 8.81
CA ASP A 121 -1.58 -1.58 8.11
C ASP A 121 -2.50 -0.77 7.18
N ALA A 122 -2.87 0.45 7.58
CA ALA A 122 -3.65 1.37 6.74
C ALA A 122 -2.83 1.86 5.54
N GLU A 123 -1.54 2.17 5.74
CA GLU A 123 -0.61 2.54 4.65
C GLU A 123 -0.41 1.38 3.67
N VAL A 124 -0.20 0.15 4.17
CA VAL A 124 -0.08 -1.05 3.34
C VAL A 124 -1.35 -1.27 2.51
N SER A 125 -2.53 -1.11 3.12
CA SER A 125 -3.81 -1.23 2.41
C SER A 125 -3.97 -0.17 1.31
N SER A 126 -3.52 1.07 1.58
CA SER A 126 -3.50 2.14 0.58
C SER A 126 -2.56 1.85 -0.59
N LEU A 127 -1.34 1.38 -0.30
CA LEU A 127 -0.36 0.99 -1.33
C LEU A 127 -0.83 -0.20 -2.16
N GLN A 128 -1.52 -1.17 -1.55
CA GLN A 128 -2.13 -2.29 -2.28
C GLN A 128 -3.23 -1.81 -3.24
N SER A 129 -4.05 -0.85 -2.82
CA SER A 129 -5.06 -0.24 -3.69
C SER A 129 -4.42 0.50 -4.87
N LEU A 130 -3.35 1.27 -4.63
CA LEU A 130 -2.61 1.96 -5.69
C LEU A 130 -1.93 0.99 -6.65
N LEU A 131 -1.38 -0.12 -6.14
CA LEU A 131 -0.81 -1.17 -6.98
C LEU A 131 -1.88 -1.82 -7.85
N ALA A 132 -3.06 -2.12 -7.30
CA ALA A 132 -4.18 -2.68 -8.05
C ALA A 132 -4.64 -1.74 -9.17
N GLU A 133 -4.77 -0.44 -8.89
CA GLU A 133 -5.12 0.59 -9.88
C GLU A 133 -4.05 0.69 -10.98
N ALA A 134 -2.77 0.73 -10.62
CA ALA A 134 -1.67 0.76 -11.58
C ALA A 134 -1.62 -0.51 -12.46
N THR A 135 -1.92 -1.69 -11.89
CA THR A 135 -2.03 -2.92 -12.67
C THR A 135 -3.21 -2.91 -13.64
N ALA A 136 -4.37 -2.39 -13.22
CA ALA A 136 -5.53 -2.24 -14.11
C ALA A 136 -5.22 -1.28 -15.27
N ALA A 137 -4.60 -0.12 -14.99
CA ALA A 137 -4.19 0.83 -16.01
C ALA A 137 -3.18 0.25 -17.01
N ARG A 138 -2.22 -0.56 -16.52
CA ARG A 138 -1.28 -1.28 -17.40
C ARG A 138 -2.00 -2.25 -18.31
N ASP A 139 -2.94 -3.03 -17.78
CA ASP A 139 -3.67 -4.04 -18.55
C ASP A 139 -4.59 -3.37 -19.60
N GLU A 140 -5.21 -2.23 -19.27
CA GLU A 140 -5.95 -1.40 -20.24
C GLU A 140 -5.04 -0.87 -21.37
N LEU A 141 -3.85 -0.35 -21.03
CA LEU A 141 -2.88 0.08 -22.03
C LEU A 141 -2.39 -1.08 -22.90
N GLN A 142 -2.21 -2.27 -22.33
CA GLN A 142 -1.83 -3.46 -23.09
C GLN A 142 -2.93 -3.82 -24.10
N VAL A 143 -4.20 -3.82 -23.70
CA VAL A 143 -5.34 -4.05 -24.61
C VAL A 143 -5.39 -3.00 -25.71
N ALA A 144 -5.14 -1.72 -25.39
CA ALA A 144 -5.10 -0.65 -26.39
C ALA A 144 -3.94 -0.83 -27.39
N VAL A 145 -2.78 -1.27 -26.92
CA VAL A 145 -1.62 -1.58 -27.76
C VAL A 145 -1.93 -2.76 -28.68
N GLU A 146 -2.52 -3.84 -28.16
CA GLU A 146 -2.94 -5.00 -28.98
C GLU A 146 -3.99 -4.60 -30.03
N ALA A 147 -4.95 -3.75 -29.66
CA ALA A 147 -5.94 -3.22 -30.61
C ALA A 147 -5.30 -2.35 -31.70
N ALA A 148 -4.33 -1.50 -31.35
CA ALA A 148 -3.60 -0.67 -32.32
C ALA A 148 -2.77 -1.54 -33.28
N HIS A 149 -2.12 -2.60 -32.80
CA HIS A 149 -1.44 -3.56 -33.67
C HIS A 149 -2.41 -4.24 -34.63
N GLY A 150 -3.59 -4.66 -34.15
CA GLY A 150 -4.63 -5.23 -35.02
C GLY A 150 -5.13 -4.26 -36.11
N GLN A 151 -5.18 -2.95 -35.82
CA GLN A 151 -5.49 -1.93 -36.83
C GLN A 151 -4.38 -1.76 -37.86
N ILE A 152 -3.12 -1.78 -37.43
CA ILE A 152 -1.96 -1.74 -38.33
C ILE A 152 -1.99 -2.95 -39.27
N ASP A 153 -2.16 -4.16 -38.74
CA ASP A 153 -2.24 -5.39 -39.54
C ASP A 153 -3.39 -5.34 -40.56
N ALA A 154 -4.55 -4.78 -40.18
CA ALA A 154 -5.69 -4.61 -41.08
C ALA A 154 -5.39 -3.61 -42.21
N LEU A 155 -4.76 -2.48 -41.90
CA LEU A 155 -4.35 -1.48 -42.91
C LEU A 155 -3.25 -2.02 -43.82
N GLU A 156 -2.31 -2.80 -43.30
CA GLU A 156 -1.28 -3.47 -44.10
C GLU A 156 -1.90 -4.51 -45.05
N GLN A 157 -2.91 -5.25 -44.60
CA GLN A 157 -3.66 -6.18 -45.47
C GLN A 157 -4.47 -5.44 -46.55
N GLU A 158 -5.12 -4.32 -46.21
CA GLU A 158 -5.84 -3.49 -47.18
C GLU A 158 -4.89 -2.86 -48.23
N ALA A 159 -3.73 -2.36 -47.78
CA ALA A 159 -2.68 -1.87 -48.66
C ALA A 159 -2.16 -3.00 -49.57
N ALA A 160 -1.85 -4.17 -49.01
CA ALA A 160 -1.41 -5.33 -49.79
C ALA A 160 -2.47 -5.81 -50.79
N ALA A 161 -3.76 -5.71 -50.46
CA ALA A 161 -4.87 -6.08 -51.34
C ALA A 161 -5.11 -5.07 -52.47
N SER A 162 -4.83 -3.77 -52.25
CA SER A 162 -5.04 -2.71 -53.25
C SER A 162 -3.90 -2.58 -54.26
N VAL A 163 -2.68 -2.99 -53.91
CA VAL A 163 -1.50 -2.94 -54.80
C VAL A 163 -1.73 -3.69 -56.13
N PRO A 164 -2.22 -4.95 -56.16
CA PRO A 164 -2.46 -5.67 -57.42
C PRO A 164 -3.50 -5.02 -58.33
N ASP A 165 -4.52 -4.37 -57.76
CA ASP A 165 -5.54 -3.69 -58.54
C ASP A 165 -5.00 -2.38 -59.16
N LEU A 166 -4.14 -1.66 -58.43
CA LEU A 166 -3.41 -0.51 -58.98
C LEU A 166 -2.41 -0.94 -60.07
N GLU A 167 -1.70 -2.05 -59.87
CA GLU A 167 -0.82 -2.64 -60.90
C GLU A 167 -1.60 -2.99 -62.16
N ARG A 168 -2.78 -3.62 -62.04
CA ARG A 168 -3.67 -3.90 -63.19
C ARG A 168 -4.16 -2.63 -63.89
N GLN A 169 -4.55 -1.60 -63.13
CA GLN A 169 -4.94 -0.31 -63.70
C GLN A 169 -3.77 0.32 -64.47
N PHE A 170 -2.57 0.25 -63.92
CA PHE A 170 -1.37 0.76 -64.58
C PHE A 170 -1.03 -0.02 -65.85
N GLU A 171 -1.11 -1.36 -65.82
CA GLU A 171 -0.97 -2.20 -67.02
C GLU A 171 -2.04 -1.86 -68.07
N GLN A 172 -3.30 -1.67 -67.66
CA GLN A 172 -4.37 -1.25 -68.57
C GLN A 172 -4.05 0.10 -69.21
N PHE A 173 -3.66 1.11 -68.43
CA PHE A 173 -3.26 2.41 -68.97
C PHE A 173 -2.07 2.30 -69.92
N GLN A 174 -1.08 1.44 -69.65
CA GLN A 174 0.02 1.20 -70.57
C GLN A 174 -0.48 0.63 -71.91
N THR A 175 -1.35 -0.39 -71.87
CA THR A 175 -1.90 -0.97 -73.10
C THR A 175 -2.76 0.03 -73.89
N GLU A 176 -3.51 0.90 -73.21
CA GLU A 176 -4.29 1.97 -73.84
C GLU A 176 -3.39 3.02 -74.50
N VAL A 177 -2.26 3.38 -73.87
CA VAL A 177 -1.25 4.28 -74.43
C VAL A 177 -0.60 3.67 -75.66
N GLU A 178 -0.18 2.40 -75.61
CA GLU A 178 0.38 1.69 -76.77
C GLU A 178 -0.64 1.59 -77.93
N ALA A 179 -1.91 1.31 -77.62
CA ALA A 179 -2.99 1.32 -78.61
C ALA A 179 -3.21 2.72 -79.22
N ALA A 180 -3.15 3.78 -78.40
CA ALA A 180 -3.25 5.15 -78.88
C ALA A 180 -2.05 5.53 -79.78
N GLU A 181 -0.83 5.13 -79.42
CA GLU A 181 0.38 5.39 -80.21
C GLU A 181 0.35 4.65 -81.56
N THR A 182 -0.05 3.38 -81.58
CA THR A 182 -0.22 2.61 -82.82
C THR A 182 -1.32 3.21 -83.71
N SER A 183 -2.44 3.66 -83.12
CA SER A 183 -3.49 4.37 -83.87
C SER A 183 -2.98 5.69 -84.47
N ARG A 184 -2.17 6.45 -83.71
CA ARG A 184 -1.55 7.70 -84.16
C ARG A 184 -0.60 7.44 -85.32
N ALA A 185 0.22 6.38 -85.23
CA ALA A 185 1.13 5.98 -86.30
C ALA A 185 0.36 5.58 -87.57
N ALA A 186 -0.75 4.86 -87.44
CA ALA A 186 -1.62 4.52 -88.58
C ALA A 186 -2.23 5.76 -89.23
N VAL A 187 -2.72 6.73 -88.45
CA VAL A 187 -3.23 8.02 -88.96
C VAL A 187 -2.14 8.83 -89.65
N LEU A 188 -0.91 8.85 -89.13
CA LEU A 188 0.21 9.50 -89.80
C LEU A 188 0.56 8.81 -91.13
N ALA A 189 0.52 7.48 -91.18
CA ALA A 189 0.76 6.72 -92.41
C ALA A 189 -0.34 6.98 -93.47
N THR A 190 -1.62 7.04 -93.08
CA THR A 190 -2.71 7.40 -94.02
C THR A 190 -2.62 8.86 -94.46
N LEU A 191 -2.21 9.77 -93.58
CA LEU A 191 -1.93 11.16 -93.93
C LEU A 191 -0.79 11.25 -94.96
N ASP A 192 0.29 10.51 -94.80
CA ASP A 192 1.40 10.54 -95.75
C ASP A 192 1.04 9.85 -97.08
N ALA A 193 0.25 8.78 -97.04
CA ALA A 193 -0.32 8.15 -98.24
C ALA A 193 -1.23 9.12 -99.01
N THR A 194 -2.16 9.80 -98.33
CA THR A 194 -3.05 10.79 -98.96
C THR A 194 -2.29 12.02 -99.46
N LYS A 195 -1.23 12.47 -98.77
CA LYS A 195 -0.31 13.50 -99.29
C LYS A 195 0.40 13.04 -100.56
N ALA A 196 0.86 11.78 -100.61
CA ALA A 196 1.47 11.21 -101.79
C ALA A 196 0.47 11.10 -102.95
N GLU A 197 -0.76 10.65 -102.70
CA GLU A 197 -1.86 10.64 -103.67
C GLU A 197 -2.20 12.05 -104.17
N LEU A 198 -2.24 13.05 -103.29
CA LEU A 198 -2.44 14.45 -103.68
C LEU A 198 -1.27 14.97 -104.52
N ALA A 199 -0.03 14.55 -104.23
CA ALA A 199 1.14 14.90 -105.02
C ALA A 199 1.07 14.28 -106.42
N THR A 200 0.69 13.00 -106.53
CA THR A 200 0.50 12.33 -107.83
C THR A 200 -0.68 12.92 -108.59
N LEU A 201 -1.82 13.18 -107.94
CA LEU A 201 -2.96 13.89 -108.53
C LEU A 201 -2.57 15.28 -109.03
N ARG A 202 -1.75 16.03 -108.29
CA ARG A 202 -1.22 17.33 -108.77
C ARG A 202 -0.36 17.16 -110.02
N GLU A 203 0.46 16.12 -110.07
CA GLU A 203 1.31 15.82 -111.21
C GLU A 203 0.50 15.37 -112.45
N THR A 204 -0.58 14.60 -112.27
CA THR A 204 -1.41 14.07 -113.37
C THR A 204 -2.50 15.02 -113.84
N THR A 205 -3.10 15.81 -112.95
CA THR A 205 -4.32 16.60 -113.24
C THR A 205 -4.03 18.06 -113.57
N CYS A 206 -2.80 18.50 -113.32
CA CYS A 206 -2.24 19.74 -113.84
C CYS A 206 -0.83 19.44 -114.29
N PRO A 207 -0.63 18.91 -115.51
CA PRO A 207 0.69 18.97 -116.12
C PRO A 207 1.12 20.43 -115.99
N ARG A 208 2.22 20.68 -115.28
CA ARG A 208 2.76 22.04 -115.19
C ARG A 208 2.95 22.62 -116.60
N ALA A 209 3.21 21.75 -117.58
CA ALA A 209 3.15 22.04 -119.00
C ALA A 209 1.80 22.59 -119.51
N ASP A 210 0.66 22.09 -119.04
CA ASP A 210 -0.67 22.58 -119.43
C ASP A 210 -1.00 23.91 -118.76
N LEU A 211 -0.58 24.10 -117.50
CA LEU A 211 -0.75 25.36 -116.78
C LEU A 211 0.20 26.43 -117.33
N ASP A 212 1.43 26.07 -117.67
CA ASP A 212 2.40 26.93 -118.37
C ASP A 212 1.96 27.19 -119.82
N ALA A 213 1.36 26.22 -120.50
CA ALA A 213 0.76 26.42 -121.83
C ALA A 213 -0.50 27.28 -121.76
N LEU A 214 -1.32 27.16 -120.70
CA LEU A 214 -2.45 28.03 -120.43
C LEU A 214 -1.98 29.43 -120.03
N GLN A 215 -0.96 29.58 -119.18
CA GLN A 215 -0.36 30.87 -118.85
C GLN A 215 0.30 31.50 -120.07
N HIS A 216 0.93 30.72 -120.94
CA HIS A 216 1.47 31.20 -122.20
C HIS A 216 0.35 31.60 -123.16
N LYS A 217 -0.71 30.78 -123.30
CA LYS A 217 -1.92 31.13 -124.06
C LYS A 217 -2.61 32.34 -123.48
N PHE A 218 -2.70 32.50 -122.16
CA PHE A 218 -3.20 33.69 -121.50
C PHE A 218 -2.28 34.87 -121.73
N GLY A 219 -0.96 34.71 -121.73
CA GLY A 219 -0.02 35.75 -122.10
C GLY A 219 -0.17 36.19 -123.56
N VAL A 220 -0.37 35.22 -124.46
CA VAL A 220 -0.64 35.45 -125.89
C VAL A 220 -1.99 36.13 -126.07
N THR A 221 -3.07 35.61 -125.50
CA THR A 221 -4.40 36.22 -125.59
C THR A 221 -4.46 37.56 -124.86
N LEU A 222 -3.72 37.78 -123.78
CA LEU A 222 -3.62 39.07 -123.13
C LEU A 222 -2.82 40.04 -124.00
N SER A 223 -1.78 39.59 -124.69
CA SER A 223 -1.05 40.40 -125.68
C SER A 223 -1.91 40.71 -126.91
N GLU A 224 -2.73 39.75 -127.36
CA GLU A 224 -3.73 39.91 -128.42
C GLU A 224 -4.86 40.81 -127.95
N VAL A 225 -5.35 40.71 -126.71
CA VAL A 225 -6.35 41.60 -126.14
C VAL A 225 -5.76 42.99 -125.97
N GLN A 226 -4.49 43.14 -125.57
CA GLN A 226 -3.82 44.44 -125.54
C GLN A 226 -3.63 44.99 -126.96
N LYS A 227 -3.33 44.15 -127.94
CA LYS A 227 -3.28 44.52 -129.36
C LYS A 227 -4.65 44.93 -129.87
N LEU A 228 -5.69 44.14 -129.62
CA LEU A 228 -7.10 44.43 -129.90
C LEU A 228 -7.62 45.60 -129.09
N LYS A 229 -7.02 45.94 -127.95
CA LYS A 229 -7.32 47.12 -127.13
C LYS A 229 -6.61 48.34 -127.66
N ARG A 230 -5.43 48.20 -128.29
CA ARG A 230 -4.79 49.24 -129.10
C ARG A 230 -5.57 49.47 -130.39
N GLU A 231 -5.95 48.41 -131.10
CA GLU A 231 -6.84 48.47 -132.26
C GLU A 231 -8.24 48.94 -131.87
N ASN A 232 -8.78 48.57 -130.70
CA ASN A 232 -10.03 49.15 -130.18
C ASN A 232 -9.85 50.57 -129.70
N SER A 233 -8.68 50.99 -129.21
CA SER A 233 -8.44 52.40 -128.91
C SER A 233 -8.29 53.20 -130.20
N GLU A 234 -7.72 52.64 -131.26
CA GLU A 234 -7.68 53.21 -132.61
C GLU A 234 -9.08 53.25 -133.23
N LEU A 235 -9.88 52.18 -133.07
CA LEU A 235 -11.29 52.13 -133.49
C LEU A 235 -12.20 52.96 -132.59
N ARG A 236 -11.86 53.17 -131.31
CA ARG A 236 -12.58 54.10 -130.42
C ARG A 236 -12.18 55.53 -130.68
N GLU A 237 -10.94 55.84 -131.03
CA GLU A 237 -10.55 57.13 -131.58
C GLU A 237 -11.29 57.38 -132.91
N ALA A 238 -11.51 56.33 -133.71
CA ALA A 238 -12.38 56.38 -134.89
C ALA A 238 -13.88 56.48 -134.56
N ALA A 239 -14.35 55.91 -133.45
CA ALA A 239 -15.76 55.93 -133.04
C ALA A 239 -16.13 57.18 -132.20
N ILE A 240 -15.16 57.85 -131.57
CA ILE A 240 -15.31 59.16 -130.91
C ILE A 240 -15.60 60.27 -131.95
N ALA A 241 -15.41 60.00 -133.25
CA ALA A 241 -15.92 60.84 -134.33
C ALA A 241 -17.45 60.71 -134.58
N THR A 242 -18.19 59.97 -133.77
CA THR A 242 -19.64 59.78 -133.89
C THR A 242 -20.35 59.74 -132.52
N PRO A 243 -21.31 60.65 -132.23
CA PRO A 243 -21.98 60.71 -130.93
C PRO A 243 -23.33 59.98 -130.93
N SER A 244 -23.61 59.17 -129.90
CA SER A 244 -24.95 58.84 -129.37
C SER A 244 -24.77 57.96 -128.11
N SER A 245 -25.07 58.48 -126.92
CA SER A 245 -26.35 58.47 -126.19
C SER A 245 -26.62 57.18 -125.38
N ASP A 246 -26.45 57.31 -124.06
CA ASP A 246 -27.49 57.14 -123.02
C ASP A 246 -28.30 55.82 -122.98
N SER A 247 -28.17 55.02 -121.91
CA SER A 247 -29.25 54.20 -121.34
C SER A 247 -28.87 53.47 -120.03
N GLY A 248 -29.57 53.82 -118.93
CA GLY A 248 -30.25 52.87 -118.03
C GLY A 248 -29.45 52.03 -117.00
N PRO A 249 -29.81 52.05 -115.69
CA PRO A 249 -29.21 51.16 -114.69
C PRO A 249 -29.59 49.68 -114.93
N SER A 250 -28.54 48.85 -114.98
CA SER A 250 -28.52 47.41 -115.27
C SER A 250 -29.37 46.54 -114.33
N PRO A 251 -29.98 45.44 -114.83
CA PRO A 251 -30.78 44.46 -114.07
C PRO A 251 -30.03 43.76 -112.92
N GLU A 252 -28.70 43.88 -112.85
CA GLU A 252 -27.88 43.34 -111.75
C GLU A 252 -28.19 44.02 -110.39
N LEU A 253 -28.59 45.29 -110.39
CA LEU A 253 -28.97 46.00 -109.16
C LEU A 253 -30.32 45.52 -108.58
N ILE A 254 -31.17 44.88 -109.39
CA ILE A 254 -32.44 44.30 -108.94
C ILE A 254 -32.18 42.91 -108.33
N ALA A 255 -31.27 42.12 -108.90
CA ALA A 255 -30.88 40.81 -108.37
C ALA A 255 -30.25 40.92 -106.97
N ILE A 256 -29.36 41.89 -106.77
CA ILE A 256 -28.68 42.09 -105.47
C ILE A 256 -29.66 42.54 -104.36
N ARG A 257 -30.73 43.27 -104.73
CA ARG A 257 -31.78 43.63 -103.76
C ARG A 257 -32.63 42.44 -103.34
N GLN A 258 -32.87 41.49 -104.25
CA GLN A 258 -33.62 40.26 -103.95
C GLN A 258 -32.84 39.28 -103.07
N GLU A 259 -31.52 39.16 -103.24
CA GLU A 259 -30.69 38.32 -102.36
C GLU A 259 -30.58 38.87 -100.93
N ARG A 260 -30.53 40.20 -100.78
CA ARG A 260 -30.52 40.80 -99.44
C ARG A 260 -31.81 40.50 -98.68
N ASP A 261 -32.95 40.58 -99.36
CA ASP A 261 -34.25 40.37 -98.74
C ASP A 261 -34.50 38.87 -98.43
N SER A 262 -33.90 37.94 -99.19
CA SER A 262 -33.98 36.49 -98.90
C SER A 262 -33.13 36.08 -97.68
N LEU A 263 -31.96 36.71 -97.48
CA LEU A 263 -31.13 36.48 -96.30
C LEU A 263 -31.75 37.06 -95.02
N ALA A 264 -32.41 38.22 -95.12
CA ALA A 264 -33.14 38.81 -94.00
C ALA A 264 -34.30 37.92 -93.52
N ALA A 265 -35.00 37.25 -94.45
CA ALA A 265 -36.07 36.31 -94.09
C ALA A 265 -35.54 35.05 -93.36
N ARG A 266 -34.34 34.57 -93.71
CA ARG A 266 -33.76 33.35 -93.13
C ARG A 266 -33.25 33.55 -91.70
N VAL A 267 -32.81 34.76 -91.37
CA VAL A 267 -32.43 35.14 -89.99
C VAL A 267 -33.67 35.23 -89.10
N ALA A 268 -34.77 35.81 -89.59
CA ALA A 268 -36.02 35.87 -88.86
C ALA A 268 -36.65 34.48 -88.61
N GLU A 269 -36.42 33.51 -89.51
CA GLU A 269 -36.86 32.11 -89.34
C GLU A 269 -36.02 31.37 -88.27
N LEU A 270 -34.72 31.63 -88.17
CA LEU A 270 -33.86 31.06 -87.14
C LEU A 270 -34.12 31.66 -85.75
N GLU A 271 -34.48 32.94 -85.67
CA GLU A 271 -34.85 33.60 -84.40
C GLU A 271 -36.25 33.23 -83.91
N SER A 272 -37.13 32.72 -84.79
CA SER A 272 -38.47 32.24 -84.45
C SER A 272 -38.55 30.74 -84.18
N MET A 273 -37.43 30.00 -84.31
CA MET A 273 -37.34 28.65 -83.77
C MET A 273 -37.24 28.73 -82.23
N PRO A 274 -38.18 28.13 -81.47
CA PRO A 274 -38.10 28.11 -80.02
C PRO A 274 -36.83 27.38 -79.60
N ALA A 275 -36.07 27.99 -78.69
CA ALA A 275 -34.85 27.42 -78.13
C ALA A 275 -35.10 25.98 -77.66
N PRO A 276 -34.18 25.04 -77.93
CA PRO A 276 -34.34 23.64 -77.55
C PRO A 276 -34.59 23.56 -76.05
N GLU A 277 -35.63 22.81 -75.68
CA GLU A 277 -36.06 22.54 -74.32
C GLU A 277 -34.86 22.25 -73.41
N GLN A 278 -34.87 22.92 -72.26
CA GLN A 278 -33.98 22.67 -71.15
C GLN A 278 -33.93 21.16 -70.89
N ALA A 279 -32.72 20.62 -70.90
CA ALA A 279 -32.37 19.28 -70.45
C ALA A 279 -33.11 18.94 -69.13
N PRO A 280 -33.46 17.66 -68.92
CA PRO A 280 -34.27 17.23 -67.78
C PRO A 280 -33.68 17.75 -66.48
N ALA A 281 -34.55 18.22 -65.59
CA ALA A 281 -34.20 18.52 -64.21
C ALA A 281 -33.49 17.29 -63.61
N VAL A 282 -32.16 17.31 -63.63
CA VAL A 282 -31.31 16.40 -62.86
C VAL A 282 -31.78 16.56 -61.43
N ASP A 283 -32.16 15.45 -60.80
CA ASP A 283 -32.78 15.37 -59.48
C ASP A 283 -32.17 16.36 -58.47
N ASP A 284 -32.78 17.54 -58.36
CA ASP A 284 -32.43 18.59 -57.40
C ASP A 284 -32.54 18.05 -55.95
N LEU A 285 -33.32 16.99 -55.77
CA LEU A 285 -33.43 16.22 -54.53
C LEU A 285 -32.12 15.49 -54.18
N GLY A 286 -31.43 14.91 -55.15
CA GLY A 286 -30.16 14.20 -54.92
C GLY A 286 -29.04 15.16 -54.54
N LEU A 287 -28.97 16.33 -55.18
CA LEU A 287 -28.00 17.37 -54.83
C LEU A 287 -28.28 17.97 -53.44
N ARG A 288 -29.57 18.18 -53.10
CA ARG A 288 -29.97 18.65 -51.76
C ARG A 288 -29.61 17.64 -50.68
N GLN A 289 -29.86 16.35 -50.93
CA GLN A 289 -29.53 15.29 -49.97
C GLN A 289 -28.00 15.14 -49.79
N GLN A 290 -27.21 15.27 -50.86
CA GLN A 290 -25.74 15.32 -50.75
C GLN A 290 -25.26 16.56 -49.97
N MET A 291 -25.90 17.72 -50.14
CA MET A 291 -25.59 18.91 -49.35
C MET A 291 -25.93 18.73 -47.87
N GLU A 292 -27.07 18.12 -47.55
CA GLU A 292 -27.48 17.81 -46.17
C GLU A 292 -26.53 16.80 -45.50
N ASP A 293 -26.14 15.74 -46.22
CA ASP A 293 -25.18 14.75 -45.74
C ASP A 293 -23.79 15.37 -45.49
N LEU A 294 -23.33 16.25 -46.37
CA LEU A 294 -22.08 16.98 -46.18
C LEU A 294 -22.17 17.91 -44.97
N GLN A 295 -23.28 18.66 -44.82
CA GLN A 295 -23.51 19.52 -43.66
C GLN A 295 -23.48 18.72 -42.35
N HIS A 296 -24.13 17.55 -42.32
CA HIS A 296 -24.14 16.69 -41.14
C HIS A 296 -22.75 16.13 -40.80
N ARG A 297 -21.98 15.69 -41.81
CA ARG A 297 -20.59 15.26 -41.61
C ARG A 297 -19.70 16.40 -41.09
N PHE A 298 -19.87 17.61 -41.62
CA PHE A 298 -19.16 18.78 -41.11
C PHE A 298 -19.52 19.08 -39.66
N GLU A 299 -20.80 19.03 -39.29
CA GLU A 299 -21.24 19.25 -37.91
C GLU A 299 -20.65 18.22 -36.94
N MET A 300 -20.64 16.94 -37.32
CA MET A 300 -20.00 15.88 -36.55
C MET A 300 -18.48 16.08 -36.40
N THR A 301 -17.78 16.45 -37.48
CA THR A 301 -16.34 16.74 -37.40
C THR A 301 -16.02 17.97 -36.54
N LEU A 302 -16.90 18.97 -36.51
CA LEU A 302 -16.76 20.14 -35.63
C LEU A 302 -16.99 19.76 -34.17
N ASP A 303 -17.95 18.89 -33.88
CA ASP A 303 -18.17 18.35 -32.54
C ASP A 303 -16.98 17.51 -32.07
N ASP A 304 -16.41 16.67 -32.93
CA ASP A 304 -15.21 15.89 -32.63
C ASP A 304 -13.99 16.79 -32.43
N LEU A 305 -13.84 17.87 -33.21
CA LEU A 305 -12.83 18.89 -32.97
C LEU A 305 -13.02 19.61 -31.64
N ARG A 306 -14.26 19.90 -31.21
CA ARG A 306 -14.53 20.49 -29.89
C ARG A 306 -14.15 19.52 -28.77
N LYS A 307 -14.54 18.23 -28.88
CA LYS A 307 -14.15 17.19 -27.91
C LYS A 307 -12.64 17.00 -27.85
N ALA A 308 -11.97 16.92 -29.00
CA ALA A 308 -10.51 16.79 -29.08
C ALA A 308 -9.80 17.99 -28.47
N ASN A 309 -10.31 19.22 -28.67
CA ASN A 309 -9.77 20.42 -28.02
C ASN A 309 -10.02 20.41 -26.50
N GLN A 310 -11.17 19.92 -26.04
CA GLN A 310 -11.48 19.78 -24.61
C GLN A 310 -10.52 18.77 -23.95
N VAL A 311 -10.31 17.61 -24.56
CA VAL A 311 -9.34 16.61 -24.10
C VAL A 311 -7.92 17.17 -24.12
N ASN A 312 -7.52 17.90 -25.18
CA ASN A 312 -6.22 18.56 -25.21
C ASN A 312 -6.05 19.58 -24.08
N HIS A 313 -7.11 20.31 -23.73
CA HIS A 313 -7.08 21.26 -22.62
C HIS A 313 -6.97 20.54 -21.28
N GLU A 314 -7.68 19.42 -21.11
CA GLU A 314 -7.61 18.57 -19.92
C GLU A 314 -6.22 17.94 -19.75
N ILE A 315 -5.65 17.34 -20.81
CA ILE A 315 -4.28 16.77 -20.78
C ILE A 315 -3.25 17.87 -20.48
N ARG A 316 -3.38 19.06 -21.07
CA ARG A 316 -2.49 20.19 -20.73
C ARG A 316 -2.66 20.64 -19.28
N GLY A 317 -3.88 20.61 -18.75
CA GLY A 317 -4.16 20.85 -17.34
C GLY A 317 -3.48 19.80 -16.45
N GLN A 318 -3.66 18.52 -16.75
CA GLN A 318 -3.02 17.40 -16.05
C GLN A 318 -1.49 17.48 -16.12
N LEU A 319 -0.91 17.84 -17.26
CA LEU A 319 0.53 18.05 -17.40
C LEU A 319 1.02 19.24 -16.57
N ALA A 320 0.28 20.35 -16.54
CA ALA A 320 0.63 21.50 -15.70
C ALA A 320 0.50 21.16 -14.20
N THR A 321 -0.54 20.41 -13.81
CA THR A 321 -0.69 19.91 -12.44
C THR A 321 0.44 18.95 -12.08
N ALA A 322 0.75 17.97 -12.93
CA ALA A 322 1.87 17.04 -12.72
C ALA A 322 3.23 17.76 -12.66
N GLN A 323 3.45 18.79 -13.48
CA GLN A 323 4.67 19.62 -13.45
C GLN A 323 4.77 20.48 -12.19
N SER A 324 3.64 20.90 -11.62
CA SER A 324 3.61 21.67 -10.37
C SER A 324 3.61 20.81 -9.11
N SER A 325 3.16 19.55 -9.19
CA SER A 325 3.13 18.60 -8.08
C SER A 325 4.35 17.69 -7.98
N GLY A 326 5.23 17.64 -8.99
CA GLY A 326 6.33 16.69 -9.07
C GLY A 326 7.70 17.33 -9.28
N GLY A 327 8.36 17.71 -8.19
CA GLY A 327 9.79 17.98 -8.21
C GLY A 327 10.59 16.72 -8.57
N SER A 328 11.43 16.83 -9.59
CA SER A 328 12.60 15.98 -9.85
C SER A 328 12.41 14.46 -9.73
N MET A 329 11.83 13.82 -10.74
CA MET A 329 12.08 12.39 -10.96
C MET A 329 12.07 12.02 -12.45
N VAL A 330 13.26 11.63 -12.89
CA VAL A 330 13.64 10.78 -14.03
C VAL A 330 12.50 10.37 -14.97
N SER A 331 12.52 10.96 -16.16
CA SER A 331 11.73 10.58 -17.33
C SER A 331 12.10 9.16 -17.80
N VAL A 332 11.45 8.15 -17.21
CA VAL A 332 11.37 6.79 -17.75
C VAL A 332 10.29 6.78 -18.83
N GLY A 333 10.66 7.26 -20.01
CA GLY A 333 9.94 7.05 -21.25
C GLY A 333 10.98 6.69 -22.30
N GLY A 334 10.98 5.42 -22.71
CA GLY A 334 11.96 4.80 -23.61
C GLY A 334 12.10 5.50 -24.96
N SER A 335 12.83 6.62 -24.99
CA SER A 335 13.71 6.94 -26.11
C SER A 335 15.05 6.33 -25.76
N ASP A 336 15.39 5.22 -26.42
CA ASP A 336 16.71 4.62 -26.31
C ASP A 336 17.76 5.70 -26.49
N TRP A 337 18.52 5.96 -25.44
CA TRP A 337 19.63 6.90 -25.46
C TRP A 337 20.61 6.57 -26.60
N ALA A 338 20.71 5.29 -26.97
CA ALA A 338 21.41 4.81 -28.15
C ALA A 338 20.84 5.39 -29.46
N SER A 339 19.51 5.44 -29.61
CA SER A 339 18.82 6.02 -30.78
C SER A 339 18.96 7.55 -30.82
N GLN A 340 18.89 8.23 -29.68
CA GLN A 340 19.11 9.68 -29.62
C GLN A 340 20.56 10.05 -29.93
N ARG A 341 21.53 9.25 -29.44
CA ARG A 341 22.95 9.38 -29.76
C ARG A 341 23.23 9.12 -31.24
N ALA A 342 22.66 8.05 -31.81
CA ALA A 342 22.81 7.76 -33.24
C ALA A 342 22.26 8.90 -34.11
N ARG A 343 21.14 9.51 -33.71
CA ARG A 343 20.58 10.69 -34.39
C ARG A 343 21.48 11.92 -34.29
N LEU A 344 22.09 12.17 -33.13
CA LEU A 344 23.05 13.26 -32.95
C LEU A 344 24.33 13.05 -33.77
N MET A 345 24.87 11.82 -33.79
CA MET A 345 26.05 11.51 -34.62
C MET A 345 25.72 11.65 -36.11
N ALA A 346 24.56 11.17 -36.56
CA ALA A 346 24.11 11.31 -37.95
C ALA A 346 23.90 12.77 -38.36
N MET A 347 23.33 13.62 -37.50
CA MET A 347 23.22 15.06 -37.77
C MET A 347 24.58 15.75 -37.89
N LEU A 348 25.57 15.31 -37.10
CA LEU A 348 26.94 15.80 -37.22
C LEU A 348 27.61 15.26 -38.50
N GLU A 349 27.36 14.02 -38.91
CA GLU A 349 27.90 13.49 -40.16
C GLU A 349 27.31 14.19 -41.41
N ASP A 350 26.00 14.42 -41.44
CA ASP A 350 25.31 15.08 -42.58
C ASP A 350 25.78 16.53 -42.80
N GLU A 351 25.97 17.28 -41.72
CA GLU A 351 26.51 18.65 -41.78
C GLU A 351 27.97 18.71 -42.28
N GLU A 352 28.71 17.59 -42.27
CA GLU A 352 30.09 17.53 -42.80
C GLU A 352 30.12 17.43 -44.34
N CYS A 353 29.05 16.89 -44.94
CA CYS A 353 28.92 16.74 -46.39
C CYS A 353 28.57 18.06 -47.11
N GLU A 354 28.03 19.07 -46.42
CA GLU A 354 27.65 20.35 -47.04
C GLU A 354 28.81 21.35 -47.24
N GLY A 355 30.06 20.99 -46.93
CA GLY A 355 31.27 21.67 -47.43
C GLY A 355 31.54 23.10 -46.95
N VAL A 356 30.66 23.71 -46.14
CA VAL A 356 30.79 25.08 -45.60
C VAL A 356 30.73 25.09 -44.07
N SER A 357 31.55 24.25 -43.42
CA SER A 357 31.65 24.29 -41.95
C SER A 357 32.64 25.39 -41.51
N ASP A 358 32.14 26.47 -40.93
CA ASP A 358 32.95 27.51 -40.29
C ASP A 358 33.89 26.93 -39.21
N ALA A 359 35.09 27.49 -39.05
CA ALA A 359 36.11 26.99 -38.11
C ALA A 359 35.62 26.94 -36.64
N VAL A 360 34.65 27.78 -36.28
CA VAL A 360 34.00 27.78 -34.97
C VAL A 360 33.17 26.51 -34.76
N ARG A 361 32.42 26.07 -35.77
CA ARG A 361 31.60 24.85 -35.68
C ARG A 361 32.44 23.58 -35.58
N LYS A 362 33.60 23.54 -36.26
CA LYS A 362 34.57 22.43 -36.10
C LYS A 362 35.06 22.30 -34.66
N LYS A 363 35.21 23.41 -33.93
CA LYS A 363 35.63 23.41 -32.53
C LYS A 363 34.50 22.96 -31.59
N GLU A 364 33.26 23.36 -31.87
CA GLU A 364 32.08 22.90 -31.13
C GLU A 364 31.88 21.40 -31.31
N ARG A 365 32.06 20.87 -32.52
CA ARG A 365 32.06 19.43 -32.79
C ARG A 365 33.10 18.67 -31.99
N ALA A 366 34.36 19.10 -32.07
CA ALA A 366 35.42 18.47 -31.29
C ALA A 366 35.11 18.50 -29.78
N THR A 367 34.37 19.51 -29.31
CA THR A 367 33.92 19.57 -27.91
C THR A 367 32.83 18.54 -27.61
N ILE A 368 31.82 18.42 -28.49
CA ILE A 368 30.71 17.45 -28.34
C ILE A 368 31.20 16.01 -28.48
N GLU A 369 32.08 15.72 -29.45
CA GLU A 369 32.70 14.40 -29.60
C GLU A 369 33.51 14.03 -28.36
N ASN A 370 34.26 14.97 -27.79
CA ASN A 370 35.02 14.75 -26.56
C ASN A 370 34.10 14.50 -25.36
N THR A 371 32.95 15.18 -25.25
CA THR A 371 32.01 14.91 -24.15
C THR A 371 31.33 13.55 -24.32
N ILE A 372 30.92 13.18 -25.53
CA ILE A 372 30.36 11.85 -25.82
C ILE A 372 31.38 10.77 -25.46
N ALA A 373 32.63 10.89 -25.94
CA ALA A 373 33.69 9.94 -25.63
C ALA A 373 34.03 9.88 -24.13
N ALA A 374 33.90 10.98 -23.39
CA ALA A 374 34.06 11.00 -21.94
C ALA A 374 32.90 10.25 -21.24
N THR A 375 31.66 10.48 -21.66
CA THR A 375 30.49 9.78 -21.12
C THR A 375 30.52 8.28 -21.40
N ASP A 376 30.98 7.88 -22.59
CA ASP A 376 31.14 6.45 -22.94
C ASP A 376 32.18 5.76 -22.08
N ARG A 377 33.30 6.43 -21.80
CA ARG A 377 34.35 5.89 -20.93
C ARG A 377 33.84 5.71 -19.50
N ALA A 378 33.07 6.66 -18.98
CA ALA A 378 32.47 6.58 -17.66
C ALA A 378 31.40 5.47 -17.57
N LEU A 379 30.58 5.30 -18.62
CA LEU A 379 29.61 4.21 -18.71
C LEU A 379 30.30 2.85 -18.75
N ALA A 380 31.33 2.70 -19.57
CA ALA A 380 32.10 1.46 -19.66
C ALA A 380 32.80 1.11 -18.33
N GLU A 381 33.27 2.09 -17.57
CA GLU A 381 33.83 1.89 -16.23
C GLU A 381 32.75 1.44 -15.23
N LYS A 382 31.57 2.06 -15.27
CA LYS A 382 30.43 1.66 -14.42
C LYS A 382 29.85 0.31 -14.79
N GLU A 383 29.85 -0.07 -16.07
CA GLU A 383 29.46 -1.40 -16.51
C GLU A 383 30.46 -2.46 -16.03
N ARG A 384 31.77 -2.18 -16.04
CA ARG A 384 32.77 -3.06 -15.43
C ARG A 384 32.52 -3.23 -13.93
N GLU A 385 32.29 -2.13 -13.22
CA GLU A 385 31.96 -2.17 -11.79
C GLU A 385 30.66 -2.97 -11.54
N LEU A 386 29.63 -2.79 -12.36
CA LEU A 386 28.40 -3.58 -12.26
C LEU A 386 28.61 -5.06 -12.60
N THR A 387 29.45 -5.39 -13.58
CA THR A 387 29.80 -6.78 -13.87
C THR A 387 30.60 -7.41 -12.74
N ASP A 388 31.51 -6.67 -12.11
CA ASP A 388 32.30 -7.14 -10.96
C ASP A 388 31.40 -7.30 -9.72
N LEU A 389 30.50 -6.36 -9.46
CA LEU A 389 29.50 -6.45 -8.38
C LEU A 389 28.51 -7.60 -8.63
N ARG A 390 28.09 -7.84 -9.87
CA ARG A 390 27.25 -9.00 -10.23
C ARG A 390 28.02 -10.29 -10.17
N ALA A 391 29.29 -10.34 -10.56
CA ALA A 391 30.12 -11.54 -10.42
C ALA A 391 30.35 -11.87 -8.94
N ASN A 392 30.62 -10.86 -8.10
CA ASN A 392 30.76 -11.02 -6.66
C ASN A 392 29.42 -11.39 -5.99
N GLY A 393 28.31 -10.77 -6.41
CA GLY A 393 26.97 -11.07 -5.91
C GLY A 393 26.44 -12.43 -6.38
N ALA A 394 26.65 -12.80 -7.65
CA ALA A 394 26.24 -14.09 -8.19
C ALA A 394 27.13 -15.23 -7.69
N ALA A 395 28.43 -15.00 -7.46
CA ALA A 395 29.29 -15.96 -6.77
C ALA A 395 28.84 -16.18 -5.31
N ALA A 396 28.31 -15.16 -4.64
CA ALA A 396 27.73 -15.28 -3.31
C ALA A 396 26.35 -15.98 -3.30
N VAL A 397 25.52 -15.76 -4.32
CA VAL A 397 24.15 -16.29 -4.38
C VAL A 397 24.05 -17.70 -4.95
N VAL A 398 24.92 -18.09 -5.90
CA VAL A 398 24.75 -19.34 -6.66
C VAL A 398 25.44 -20.56 -6.02
N LEU A 399 26.32 -20.39 -5.03
CA LEU A 399 27.02 -21.52 -4.40
C LEU A 399 26.75 -21.72 -2.90
N SER A 400 26.04 -20.81 -2.20
CA SER A 400 25.80 -20.95 -0.74
C SER A 400 24.62 -20.15 -0.13
N GLY A 401 23.70 -19.63 -0.96
CA GLY A 401 22.89 -18.46 -0.62
C GLY A 401 21.70 -18.59 0.36
N GLU A 402 21.32 -19.78 0.84
CA GLU A 402 20.22 -19.87 1.83
C GLU A 402 20.68 -20.45 3.16
N GLN A 403 21.45 -21.54 3.15
CA GLN A 403 21.92 -22.14 4.40
C GLN A 403 23.07 -21.38 5.04
N GLU A 404 23.95 -20.77 4.24
CA GLU A 404 25.07 -20.00 4.78
C GLU A 404 24.60 -18.60 5.19
N ASP A 405 23.67 -18.00 4.46
CA ASP A 405 22.97 -16.76 4.87
C ASP A 405 22.18 -16.95 6.16
N GLN A 406 21.46 -18.07 6.31
CA GLN A 406 20.79 -18.39 7.57
C GLN A 406 21.79 -18.63 8.70
N ARG A 407 22.94 -19.26 8.44
CA ARG A 407 24.00 -19.45 9.44
C ARG A 407 24.67 -18.14 9.83
N VAL A 408 24.91 -17.24 8.89
CA VAL A 408 25.50 -15.92 9.15
C VAL A 408 24.52 -15.03 9.89
N ARG A 409 23.23 -15.05 9.53
CA ARG A 409 22.18 -14.35 10.28
C ARG A 409 22.02 -14.92 11.69
N ASN A 410 22.00 -16.24 11.84
CA ASN A 410 21.95 -16.87 13.17
C ASN A 410 23.21 -16.55 13.98
N ALA A 411 24.39 -16.57 13.36
CA ALA A 411 25.63 -16.19 14.03
C ALA A 411 25.67 -14.69 14.41
N ALA A 412 25.09 -13.81 13.59
CA ALA A 412 24.96 -12.39 13.92
C ALA A 412 23.97 -12.15 15.07
N VAL A 413 22.86 -12.89 15.09
CA VAL A 413 21.88 -12.89 16.19
C VAL A 413 22.48 -13.47 17.47
N ASP A 414 23.33 -14.49 17.36
CA ASP A 414 24.04 -15.10 18.48
C ASP A 414 25.21 -14.23 18.98
N ALA A 415 25.75 -13.34 18.14
CA ALA A 415 26.79 -12.38 18.50
C ALA A 415 26.24 -11.07 19.09
N ASP A 416 24.94 -10.80 18.96
CA ASP A 416 24.32 -9.61 19.54
C ASP A 416 24.24 -9.77 21.07
N GLU A 417 25.01 -8.95 21.78
CA GLU A 417 25.11 -8.96 23.25
C GLU A 417 23.74 -8.74 23.92
N SER A 418 22.83 -7.99 23.28
CA SER A 418 21.48 -7.76 23.81
C SER A 418 20.64 -9.04 23.79
N ILE A 419 20.78 -9.83 22.73
CA ILE A 419 20.09 -11.10 22.56
C ILE A 419 20.66 -12.15 23.51
N VAL A 420 21.99 -12.16 23.71
CA VAL A 420 22.64 -13.03 24.71
C VAL A 420 22.15 -12.68 26.11
N ALA A 421 22.11 -11.39 26.48
CA ALA A 421 21.63 -10.95 27.79
C ALA A 421 20.17 -11.33 28.05
N GLU A 422 19.28 -11.18 27.06
CA GLU A 422 17.89 -11.60 27.20
C GLU A 422 17.74 -13.13 27.23
N ARG A 423 18.55 -13.89 26.48
CA ARG A 423 18.58 -15.37 26.60
C ARG A 423 19.05 -15.83 27.98
N GLU A 424 20.06 -15.20 28.56
CA GLU A 424 20.50 -15.49 29.93
C GLU A 424 19.42 -15.15 30.96
N LYS A 425 18.72 -14.03 30.79
CA LYS A 425 17.61 -13.63 31.65
C LYS A 425 16.43 -14.59 31.54
N LEU A 426 16.10 -15.06 30.33
CA LEU A 426 15.10 -16.11 30.11
C LEU A 426 15.53 -17.43 30.76
N ALA A 427 16.80 -17.82 30.64
CA ALA A 427 17.33 -19.03 31.29
C ALA A 427 17.26 -18.94 32.83
N LYS A 428 17.55 -17.77 33.41
CA LYS A 428 17.40 -17.51 34.86
C LYS A 428 15.95 -17.61 35.30
N LEU A 429 15.04 -16.97 34.57
CA LEU A 429 13.61 -17.07 34.85
C LEU A 429 13.13 -18.52 34.76
N GLN A 430 13.49 -19.25 33.70
CA GLN A 430 13.15 -20.68 33.57
C GLN A 430 13.65 -21.50 34.76
N ALA A 431 14.90 -21.30 35.20
CA ALA A 431 15.44 -21.98 36.38
C ALA A 431 14.69 -21.63 37.67
N GLU A 432 14.28 -20.37 37.86
CA GLU A 432 13.45 -19.95 38.99
C GLU A 432 12.07 -20.61 38.96
N TRP A 433 11.43 -20.68 37.79
CA TRP A 433 10.14 -21.35 37.60
C TRP A 433 10.24 -22.85 37.87
N GLU A 434 11.28 -23.52 37.37
CA GLU A 434 11.54 -24.93 37.68
C GLU A 434 11.78 -25.15 39.18
N SER A 435 12.51 -24.24 39.85
CA SER A 435 12.74 -24.34 41.30
C SER A 435 11.44 -24.15 42.09
N LYS A 436 10.60 -23.19 41.70
CA LYS A 436 9.27 -22.97 42.30
C LYS A 436 8.36 -24.17 42.07
N LEU A 437 8.40 -24.77 40.87
CA LEU A 437 7.65 -25.98 40.55
C LEU A 437 8.09 -27.15 41.43
N ARG A 438 9.40 -27.41 41.56
CA ARG A 438 9.91 -28.46 42.45
C ARG A 438 9.56 -28.22 43.91
N ALA A 439 9.59 -26.96 44.38
CA ALA A 439 9.18 -26.60 45.73
C ALA A 439 7.69 -26.90 45.98
N ALA A 440 6.82 -26.50 45.04
CA ALA A 440 5.39 -26.80 45.11
C ALA A 440 5.10 -28.31 45.04
N GLU A 441 5.82 -29.07 44.20
CA GLU A 441 5.71 -30.52 44.13
C GLU A 441 6.11 -31.20 45.46
N LEU A 442 7.16 -30.70 46.13
CA LEU A 442 7.56 -31.16 47.46
C LEU A 442 6.52 -30.81 48.52
N GLU A 443 5.97 -29.60 48.52
CA GLU A 443 4.92 -29.17 49.45
C GLU A 443 3.65 -30.02 49.28
N VAL A 444 3.21 -30.24 48.05
CA VAL A 444 2.07 -31.14 47.75
C VAL A 444 2.35 -32.56 48.22
N SER A 445 3.58 -33.05 48.06
CA SER A 445 3.97 -34.38 48.54
C SER A 445 3.98 -34.47 50.07
N LEU A 446 4.41 -33.41 50.77
CA LEU A 446 4.36 -33.31 52.23
C LEU A 446 2.93 -33.25 52.75
N GLU A 447 2.06 -32.44 52.14
CA GLU A 447 0.64 -32.37 52.50
C GLU A 447 -0.08 -33.70 52.23
N ARG A 448 0.22 -34.37 51.11
CA ARG A 448 -0.28 -35.74 50.87
C ARG A 448 0.19 -36.73 51.94
N ALA A 449 1.46 -36.65 52.36
CA ALA A 449 1.99 -37.50 53.43
C ALA A 449 1.35 -37.20 54.79
N LYS A 450 1.09 -35.92 55.10
CA LYS A 450 0.41 -35.48 56.31
C LYS A 450 -1.05 -35.95 56.33
N LEU A 451 -1.79 -35.76 55.23
CA LEU A 451 -3.14 -36.29 55.06
C LEU A 451 -3.18 -37.81 55.21
N ALA A 452 -2.21 -38.54 54.67
CA ALA A 452 -2.12 -40.00 54.84
C ALA A 452 -1.92 -40.40 56.32
N ARG A 453 -1.08 -39.66 57.07
CA ARG A 453 -0.90 -39.88 58.53
C ARG A 453 -2.16 -39.55 59.32
N GLU A 454 -2.81 -38.45 59.01
CA GLU A 454 -4.08 -38.05 59.65
C GLU A 454 -5.19 -39.07 59.36
N GLN A 455 -5.31 -39.54 58.13
CA GLN A 455 -6.23 -40.62 57.76
C GLN A 455 -5.89 -41.93 58.49
N ALA A 456 -4.62 -42.27 58.65
CA ALA A 456 -4.19 -43.45 59.42
C ALA A 456 -4.56 -43.31 60.92
N ALA A 457 -4.30 -42.14 61.52
CA ALA A 457 -4.66 -41.86 62.90
C ALA A 457 -6.18 -41.86 63.13
N LEU A 458 -6.97 -41.34 62.18
CA LEU A 458 -8.43 -41.42 62.24
C LEU A 458 -8.94 -42.86 62.11
N LYS A 459 -8.34 -43.67 61.23
CA LYS A 459 -8.66 -45.10 61.13
C LYS A 459 -8.30 -45.87 62.39
N GLU A 460 -7.17 -45.55 63.03
CA GLU A 460 -6.77 -46.11 64.32
C GLU A 460 -7.77 -45.74 65.41
N LYS A 461 -8.16 -44.46 65.53
CA LYS A 461 -9.22 -44.03 66.45
C LYS A 461 -10.55 -44.72 66.18
N MET A 462 -10.95 -44.87 64.91
CA MET A 462 -12.16 -45.61 64.54
C MET A 462 -12.07 -47.08 64.98
N PHE A 463 -10.91 -47.71 64.81
CA PHE A 463 -10.67 -49.08 65.26
C PHE A 463 -10.67 -49.19 66.79
N GLU A 464 -10.11 -48.22 67.51
CA GLU A 464 -10.18 -48.12 68.97
C GLU A 464 -11.63 -47.93 69.45
N PHE A 465 -12.42 -47.06 68.83
CA PHE A 465 -13.85 -46.91 69.12
C PHE A 465 -14.62 -48.21 68.86
N GLN A 466 -14.36 -48.89 67.75
CA GLN A 466 -14.98 -50.18 67.46
C GLN A 466 -14.58 -51.27 68.47
N LYS A 467 -13.35 -51.22 69.00
CA LYS A 467 -12.84 -52.16 70.01
C LYS A 467 -13.32 -51.84 71.43
N THR A 468 -13.49 -50.57 71.76
CA THR A 468 -13.98 -50.09 73.06
C THR A 468 -15.50 -50.12 73.16
N ASP A 469 -16.19 -50.08 72.02
CA ASP A 469 -17.64 -50.21 71.92
C ASP A 469 -18.08 -51.40 71.04
N PRO A 470 -17.71 -52.66 71.39
CA PRO A 470 -18.12 -53.83 70.64
C PRO A 470 -19.63 -54.14 70.80
N GLN A 471 -20.36 -53.39 71.65
CA GLN A 471 -21.78 -53.61 71.94
C GLN A 471 -22.72 -52.44 71.56
N GLY A 472 -22.22 -51.24 71.24
CA GLY A 472 -23.07 -50.07 70.95
C GLY A 472 -23.63 -49.94 69.53
N ILE A 473 -23.03 -50.59 68.51
CA ILE A 473 -23.40 -50.36 67.10
C ILE A 473 -24.27 -51.48 66.49
N LEU A 474 -24.26 -52.71 67.03
CA LEU A 474 -25.07 -53.83 66.49
C LEU A 474 -26.39 -54.10 67.24
N ALA A 475 -26.76 -53.28 68.23
CA ALA A 475 -27.96 -53.49 69.04
C ALA A 475 -29.12 -52.50 68.78
N ASN A 476 -29.06 -51.66 67.74
CA ASN A 476 -30.05 -50.60 67.49
C ASN A 476 -30.79 -50.68 66.14
N ASP A 477 -31.04 -51.89 65.64
CA ASP A 477 -31.90 -52.13 64.46
C ASP A 477 -33.18 -52.93 64.78
N ALA A 478 -33.78 -52.70 65.96
CA ALA A 478 -35.06 -53.34 66.28
C ALA A 478 -36.24 -52.40 66.60
N ASP A 479 -36.06 -51.14 67.00
CA ASP A 479 -37.21 -50.26 67.19
C ASP A 479 -36.89 -48.78 66.94
N GLY A 480 -37.70 -48.18 66.07
CA GLY A 480 -37.41 -46.93 65.40
C GLY A 480 -37.38 -45.69 66.28
N LYS A 481 -36.57 -44.72 65.80
CA LYS A 481 -36.44 -43.30 66.17
C LYS A 481 -35.52 -43.05 67.38
N PRO A 482 -34.30 -42.52 67.11
CA PRO A 482 -34.10 -41.10 67.43
C PRO A 482 -33.03 -40.42 66.55
N ARG A 483 -33.38 -39.92 65.35
CA ARG A 483 -32.43 -39.18 64.48
C ARG A 483 -32.50 -37.65 64.59
N ARG A 484 -33.32 -37.10 65.51
CA ARG A 484 -33.63 -35.66 65.59
C ARG A 484 -32.95 -34.89 66.73
N ARG A 485 -32.27 -35.54 67.68
CA ARG A 485 -31.69 -34.84 68.84
C ARG A 485 -30.40 -34.06 68.56
N TRP A 486 -29.57 -34.52 67.62
CA TRP A 486 -28.31 -33.84 67.29
C TRP A 486 -28.51 -32.55 66.48
N LEU A 487 -29.50 -32.50 65.58
CA LEU A 487 -29.84 -31.29 64.81
C LEU A 487 -30.43 -30.16 65.69
N ALA A 488 -31.15 -30.52 66.76
CA ALA A 488 -31.64 -29.54 67.74
C ALA A 488 -30.51 -28.98 68.62
N ALA A 489 -29.47 -29.76 68.92
CA ALA A 489 -28.33 -29.31 69.72
C ALA A 489 -27.40 -28.34 68.96
N LEU A 490 -27.46 -28.33 67.62
CA LEU A 490 -26.68 -27.42 66.75
C LEU A 490 -27.44 -26.13 66.39
N GLY A 491 -28.65 -25.92 66.92
CA GLY A 491 -29.41 -24.67 66.71
C GLY A 491 -29.88 -24.41 65.27
N LEU A 492 -29.80 -25.42 64.39
CA LEU A 492 -30.17 -25.32 62.97
C LEU A 492 -31.61 -25.79 62.69
N GLY A 493 -32.34 -26.21 63.71
CA GLY A 493 -33.76 -26.49 63.59
C GLY A 493 -34.57 -25.23 63.86
N GLU A 494 -35.21 -24.72 62.81
CA GLU A 494 -36.38 -23.83 62.90
C GLU A 494 -36.11 -22.31 62.97
N GLU A 495 -35.52 -21.73 61.91
CA GLU A 495 -35.67 -20.30 61.58
C GLU A 495 -35.42 -20.11 60.07
N GLY A 496 -36.46 -20.23 59.22
CA GLY A 496 -36.23 -20.06 57.78
C GLY A 496 -37.38 -20.29 56.81
N GLU A 497 -38.63 -20.32 57.25
CA GLU A 497 -39.77 -20.52 56.35
C GLU A 497 -40.87 -19.49 56.65
N ASP A 498 -40.57 -18.18 56.49
CA ASP A 498 -41.66 -17.17 56.44
C ASP A 498 -41.32 -15.80 55.81
N ALA A 499 -40.16 -15.60 55.18
CA ALA A 499 -39.82 -14.30 54.59
C ALA A 499 -39.46 -14.40 53.10
N GLY A 500 -40.46 -14.60 52.25
CA GLY A 500 -40.23 -14.73 50.82
C GLY A 500 -41.47 -14.63 49.93
N ASN A 501 -42.44 -13.76 50.26
CA ASN A 501 -43.48 -13.44 49.29
C ASN A 501 -44.02 -12.02 49.48
N LYS A 502 -43.34 -11.04 48.85
CA LYS A 502 -43.89 -9.78 48.35
C LYS A 502 -42.74 -8.94 47.80
N LEU A 503 -42.61 -8.87 46.49
CA LEU A 503 -42.46 -7.59 45.78
C LEU A 503 -42.68 -7.82 44.28
N LYS A 504 -43.72 -7.14 43.80
CA LYS A 504 -44.02 -6.80 42.41
C LYS A 504 -43.15 -5.63 42.00
#